data_AF-A0A7D9D2U7-F1
#
_entry.id   AF-A0A7D9D2U7-F1
#
_cell.length_a   1.000
_cell.length_b   1.000
_cell.length_c   1.000
_cell.angle_alpha   90.00
_cell.angle_beta   90.00
_cell.angle_gamma   90.00
#
_symmetry.space_group_name_H-M   'P 1'
#
loop_
_entity.id
_entity.type
_entity.pdbx_description
1 polymer ?
#
loop_
_entity_poly.entity_id
_entity_poly.type
_entity_poly.pdbx_seq_one_letter_code
_entity_poly.pdbx_strand_id
1 'polypeptide(L)'
;MDYVLSIQFESETSPANRDRILQDIGAQDVSGGSDEGSYRVIVQLSAASLEELDSYTGDLESLSEVRSVAVVALQLPVRSQ
;
A
#
# COMPACT_ATOMS: atom_id res chain seq x y z
N MET A 1 -6.91 7.14 -9.58
CA MET A 1 -7.63 5.87 -9.40
C MET A 1 -7.19 5.35 -8.05
N ASP A 2 -8.12 4.85 -7.25
CA ASP A 2 -7.82 4.51 -5.87
C ASP A 2 -7.51 3.02 -5.78
N TYR A 3 -6.30 2.69 -5.34
CA TYR A 3 -5.80 1.33 -5.23
C TYR A 3 -5.73 0.96 -3.76
N VAL A 4 -6.20 -0.24 -3.43
CA VAL A 4 -6.06 -0.79 -2.08
C VAL A 4 -4.86 -1.71 -2.08
N LEU A 5 -3.84 -1.36 -1.29
CA LEU A 5 -2.65 -2.17 -1.08
C LEU A 5 -2.69 -2.80 0.31
N SER A 6 -2.20 -4.03 0.39
CA SER A 6 -1.88 -4.69 1.65
C SER A 6 -0.37 -4.68 1.81
N ILE A 7 0.13 -3.99 2.83
CA ILE A 7 1.56 -3.84 3.12
C ILE A 7 1.84 -4.57 4.42
N GLN A 8 2.75 -5.55 4.38
CA GLN A 8 3.27 -6.19 5.56
C GLN A 8 4.64 -5.59 5.88
N PHE A 9 4.78 -5.00 7.06
CA PHE A 9 6.07 -4.55 7.54
C PHE A 9 6.81 -5.68 8.25
N GLU A 10 8.13 -5.56 8.30
CA GLU A 10 8.98 -6.37 9.16
C GLU A 10 8.61 -6.16 10.64
N SER A 11 8.72 -7.24 11.43
CA SER A 11 8.34 -7.23 12.84
C SER A 11 9.14 -6.21 13.67
N GLU A 12 10.39 -5.99 13.30
CA GLU A 12 11.32 -5.07 13.98
C GLU A 12 11.19 -3.61 13.49
N THR A 13 10.38 -3.33 12.46
CA THR A 13 10.21 -1.97 11.94
C THR A 13 9.57 -1.07 13.00
N SER A 14 10.23 0.05 13.32
CA SER A 14 9.71 1.03 14.28
C SER A 14 8.42 1.69 13.77
N PRO A 15 7.49 2.08 14.65
CA PRO A 15 6.28 2.81 14.26
C PRO A 15 6.57 4.05 13.42
N ALA A 16 7.63 4.80 13.77
CA ALA A 16 8.03 6.00 13.03
C ALA A 16 8.47 5.69 11.58
N ASN A 17 9.17 4.57 11.35
CA ASN A 17 9.56 4.16 10.01
C ASN A 17 8.35 3.70 9.19
N ARG A 18 7.41 2.98 9.83
CA ARG A 18 6.14 2.59 9.19
C ARG A 18 5.37 3.83 8.76
N ASP A 19 5.16 4.78 9.67
CA ASP A 19 4.44 6.02 9.39
C ASP A 19 5.10 6.84 8.28
N ARG A 20 6.44 6.92 8.26
CA ARG A 20 7.20 7.56 7.18
C ARG A 20 6.90 6.90 5.83
N ILE A 21 7.01 5.58 5.73
CA ILE A 21 6.77 4.85 4.48
C ILE A 21 5.32 5.05 4.02
N LEU A 22 4.35 4.97 4.94
CA LEU A 22 2.93 5.20 4.65
C LEU A 22 2.67 6.62 4.14
N GLN A 23 3.34 7.63 4.70
CA GLN A 23 3.27 9.01 4.22
C GLN A 23 3.95 9.18 2.85
N ASP A 24 5.11 8.55 2.65
CA ASP A 24 5.87 8.63 1.39
C ASP A 24 5.07 8.07 0.20
N ILE A 25 4.28 7.01 0.43
CA ILE A 25 3.39 6.43 -0.59
C ILE A 25 2.05 7.16 -0.74
N GLY A 26 1.80 8.19 0.08
CA GLY A 26 0.54 8.93 0.07
C GLY A 26 -0.66 8.10 0.53
N ALA A 27 -0.47 7.18 1.47
CA ALA A 27 -1.56 6.38 2.04
C ALA A 27 -2.59 7.29 2.72
N GLN A 28 -3.87 7.19 2.33
CA GLN A 28 -4.94 8.04 2.87
C GLN A 28 -5.76 7.34 3.96
N ASP A 29 -6.15 6.09 3.74
CA ASP A 29 -6.90 5.30 4.71
C ASP A 29 -6.04 4.14 5.15
N VAL A 30 -5.52 4.19 6.37
CA VAL A 30 -4.64 3.18 6.95
C VAL A 30 -5.44 2.39 7.98
N SER A 31 -5.85 1.19 7.60
CA SER A 31 -6.53 0.25 8.48
C SER A 31 -5.58 -0.88 8.86
N GLY A 32 -5.47 -1.18 10.17
CA GLY A 32 -4.74 -2.35 10.64
C GLY A 32 -5.32 -3.62 10.01
N GLY A 33 -4.46 -4.43 9.41
CA GLY A 33 -4.82 -5.74 8.88
C GLY A 33 -5.20 -6.71 9.99
N SER A 34 -5.78 -7.84 9.60
CA SER A 34 -6.12 -8.93 10.52
C SER A 34 -4.87 -9.65 11.07
N ASP A 35 -3.74 -9.49 10.38
CA ASP A 35 -2.44 -10.09 10.71
C ASP A 35 -1.50 -9.06 11.37
N GLU A 36 -0.67 -9.51 12.30
CA GLU A 36 0.24 -8.65 13.05
C GLU A 36 1.27 -7.99 12.11
N GLY A 37 1.29 -6.66 12.06
CA GLY A 37 2.17 -5.88 11.19
C GLY A 37 1.68 -5.70 9.74
N SER A 38 0.48 -6.18 9.42
CA SER A 38 -0.19 -5.94 8.14
C SER A 38 -1.01 -4.64 8.18
N TYR A 39 -0.98 -3.88 7.09
CA TYR A 39 -1.75 -2.65 6.94
C TYR A 39 -2.44 -2.66 5.58
N ARG A 40 -3.72 -2.29 5.57
CA ARG A 40 -4.43 -1.97 4.34
C ARG A 40 -4.42 -0.48 4.14
N VAL A 41 -3.98 -0.07 2.96
CA VAL A 41 -3.85 1.33 2.59
C VAL A 41 -4.54 1.65 1.29
N ILE A 42 -5.20 2.80 1.24
CA ILE A 42 -5.69 3.39 -0.01
C ILE A 42 -4.63 4.35 -0.52
N VAL A 43 -4.11 4.11 -1.73
CA VAL A 43 -3.22 5.02 -2.44
C VAL A 43 -3.89 5.51 -3.71
N GLN A 44 -3.74 6.81 -3.98
CA GLN A 44 -4.26 7.42 -5.18
C GLN A 44 -3.14 7.52 -6.21
N LEU A 45 -3.18 6.64 -7.21
CA LEU A 45 -2.23 6.67 -8.32
C LEU A 45 -2.94 7.17 -9.58
N SER A 46 -2.18 7.68 -10.55
CA SER A 46 -2.68 7.82 -11.92
C SER A 46 -3.19 6.46 -12.43
N ALA A 47 -4.04 6.45 -13.47
CA ALA A 47 -4.48 5.20 -14.07
C ALA A 47 -3.24 4.43 -14.59
N ALA A 48 -2.76 3.50 -13.77
CA ALA A 48 -1.54 2.73 -14.00
C ALA A 48 -1.91 1.43 -14.72
N SER A 49 -1.08 1.04 -15.67
CA SER A 49 -1.08 -0.31 -16.23
C SER A 49 -0.74 -1.34 -15.14
N LEU A 50 -1.08 -2.61 -15.38
CA LEU A 50 -0.72 -3.69 -14.44
C LEU A 50 0.80 -3.80 -14.24
N GLU A 51 1.59 -3.50 -15.27
CA GLU A 51 3.05 -3.49 -15.21
C GLU A 51 3.58 -2.36 -14.31
N GLU A 52 2.99 -1.17 -14.40
CA GLU A 52 3.34 -0.06 -13.51
C GLU A 52 2.98 -0.35 -12.05
N LEU A 53 1.86 -1.04 -11.80
CA LEU A 53 1.50 -1.48 -10.46
C LEU A 53 2.47 -2.53 -9.92
N ASP A 54 2.89 -3.48 -10.76
CA ASP A 54 3.88 -4.51 -10.40
C ASP A 54 5.23 -3.88 -10.06
N SER A 55 5.71 -2.95 -10.88
CA SER A 55 6.92 -2.17 -10.61
C SER A 55 6.79 -1.38 -9.32
N TYR A 56 5.66 -0.72 -9.10
CA TYR A 56 5.41 0.06 -7.89
C TYR A 56 5.42 -0.81 -6.62
N THR A 57 4.76 -1.98 -6.66
CA THR A 57 4.79 -2.91 -5.54
C THR A 57 6.19 -3.50 -5.33
N GLY A 58 6.92 -3.79 -6.41
CA GLY A 58 8.30 -4.27 -6.34
C GLY A 58 9.26 -3.25 -5.72
N ASP A 59 9.10 -1.97 -6.03
CA ASP A 59 9.87 -0.89 -5.41
C ASP A 59 9.62 -0.82 -3.90
N LEU A 60 8.37 -1.01 -3.46
CA LEU A 60 8.02 -1.05 -2.04
C LEU A 60 8.57 -2.29 -1.34
N GLU A 61 8.51 -3.46 -1.98
CA GLU A 61 9.11 -4.70 -1.46
C GLU A 61 10.64 -4.67 -1.43
N SER A 62 11.28 -3.75 -2.16
CA SER A 62 12.72 -3.53 -2.08
C SER A 62 13.16 -2.78 -0.81
N LEU A 63 12.22 -2.15 -0.09
CA LEU A 63 12.50 -1.47 1.18
C LEU A 63 12.77 -2.50 2.27
N SER A 64 13.87 -2.34 3.01
CA SER A 64 14.28 -3.25 4.08
C SER A 64 13.26 -3.42 5.20
N GLU A 65 12.36 -2.46 5.36
CA GLU A 65 11.32 -2.40 6.36
C GLU A 65 10.02 -3.12 5.94
N VAL A 66 9.89 -3.43 4.65
CA VAL A 66 8.70 -4.00 4.03
C VAL A 66 8.97 -5.46 3.68
N ARG A 67 8.14 -6.35 4.23
CA ARG A 67 8.23 -7.78 4.00
C ARG A 67 7.56 -8.21 2.70
N SER A 68 6.40 -7.63 2.43
CA SER A 68 5.62 -7.93 1.22
C SER A 68 4.56 -6.87 0.95
N VAL A 69 4.22 -6.67 -0.32
CA VAL A 69 3.14 -5.78 -0.77
C VAL A 69 2.27 -6.48 -1.80
N ALA A 70 0.95 -6.33 -1.66
CA ALA A 70 0.01 -6.85 -2.65
C ALA A 70 -1.09 -5.83 -2.97
N VAL A 71 -1.44 -5.71 -4.25
CA VAL A 71 -2.66 -5.00 -4.67
C VAL A 71 -3.86 -5.91 -4.39
N VAL A 72 -4.74 -5.50 -3.47
CA VAL A 72 -5.87 -6.34 -3.03
C VAL A 72 -7.21 -5.92 -3.61
N ALA A 73 -7.37 -4.65 -3.99
CA ALA A 73 -8.57 -4.17 -4.65
C ALA A 73 -8.35 -2.90 -5.47
N LEU A 74 -9.25 -2.68 -6.43
CA LEU A 74 -9.38 -1.44 -7.18
C LEU A 74 -10.68 -0.76 -6.76
N GLN A 75 -10.60 0.46 -6.21
CA GLN A 75 -11.77 1.29 -6.02
C GLN A 75 -12.05 2.02 -7.33
N LEU A 76 -13.04 1.50 -8.07
CA LEU A 76 -13.61 2.19 -9.22
C LEU A 76 -14.53 3.30 -8.70
N PRO A 77 -14.36 4.56 -9.14
CA PRO A 77 -15.33 5.59 -8.84
C PRO A 77 -16.65 5.18 -9.48
N VAL A 78 -17.59 4.72 -8.66
CA VAL A 78 -18.96 4.47 -9.10
C VAL A 78 -19.52 5.84 -9.46
N ARG A 79 -19.67 6.11 -10.76
CA ARG A 79 -20.47 7.24 -11.22
C ARG A 79 -21.92 6.88 -10.90
N SER A 80 -22.39 7.26 -9.71
CA SER A 80 -23.81 7.34 -9.42
C SER A 80 -24.39 8.36 -10.39
N GLN A 81 -25.13 7.87 -11.39
CA GLN A 81 -25.94 8.71 -12.27
C GLN A 81 -27.12 9.29 -11.50
#